data_AF-A0A330M5R8-F1
#
_entry.id   AF-A0A330M5R8-F1
#
_cell.length_a   1.000
_cell.length_b   1.000
_cell.length_c   1.000
_cell.angle_alpha   90.00
_cell.angle_beta   90.00
_cell.angle_gamma   90.00
#
_symmetry.space_group_name_H-M   'P 1'
#
loop_
_entity.id
_entity.type
_entity.pdbx_description
1 polymer ?
#
loop_
_entity_poly.entity_id
_entity_poly.type
_entity_poly.pdbx_seq_one_letter_code
_entity_poly.pdbx_strand_id
1 'polypeptide(L)' 'MLIDIKGKEVSIFLELSVWGNAVVSGKVLDVSDEWVKVQCKKSMELIAVSAIKKVSYKL' A
#
# COMPACT_ATOMS: atom_id res chain seq x y z
N MET A 1 11.22 -0.72 -8.01
CA MET A 1 9.85 -0.70 -8.59
C MET A 1 8.87 -1.15 -7.52
N LEU A 2 7.58 -0.75 -7.57
CA LEU A 2 6.61 -1.24 -6.56
C LEU A 2 6.46 -2.77 -6.60
N ILE A 3 6.72 -3.43 -7.74
CA ILE A 3 6.72 -4.89 -7.87
C ILE A 3 7.61 -5.59 -6.82
N ASP A 4 8.70 -4.94 -6.37
CA ASP A 4 9.69 -5.49 -5.45
C ASP A 4 9.17 -5.66 -4.01
N ILE A 5 7.98 -5.12 -3.71
CA ILE A 5 7.35 -5.24 -2.39
C ILE A 5 6.35 -6.39 -2.32
N LYS A 6 6.08 -7.08 -3.43
CA LYS A 6 5.16 -8.23 -3.46
C LYS A 6 5.62 -9.30 -2.46
N GLY A 7 4.69 -9.76 -1.63
CA GLY A 7 4.94 -10.72 -0.55
C GLY A 7 5.50 -10.13 0.74
N LYS A 8 5.86 -8.84 0.78
CA LYS A 8 6.41 -8.18 1.98
C LYS A 8 5.33 -7.58 2.86
N GLU A 9 5.62 -7.48 4.15
CA GLU A 9 4.88 -6.66 5.11
C GLU A 9 5.30 -5.19 4.94
N VAL A 10 4.32 -4.32 4.72
CA VAL A 10 4.55 -2.91 4.37
C VAL A 10 3.66 -1.99 5.18
N SER A 11 4.08 -0.73 5.31
CA SER A 11 3.24 0.41 5.68
C SER A 11 3.23 1.40 4.52
N ILE A 12 2.03 1.63 3.97
CA ILE A 12 1.79 2.52 2.84
C ILE A 12 1.12 3.78 3.37
N PHE A 13 1.78 4.92 3.14
CA PHE A 13 1.30 6.23 3.52
C PHE A 13 0.59 6.85 2.32
N LEU A 14 -0.66 7.23 2.51
CA LEU A 14 -1.53 7.81 1.49
C LEU A 14 -1.66 9.32 1.70
N GLU A 15 -1.72 10.05 0.61
CA GLU A 15 -2.04 11.48 0.58
C GLU A 15 -3.43 11.68 0.00
N LEU A 16 -4.42 11.88 0.86
CA LEU A 16 -5.81 12.07 0.47
C LEU A 16 -6.16 13.56 0.65
N SER A 17 -6.31 14.27 -0.47
CA SER A 17 -6.39 15.73 -0.55
C SER A 17 -7.36 16.39 0.43
N VAL A 18 -8.48 15.72 0.75
CA VAL A 18 -9.54 16.22 1.65
C VAL A 18 -9.70 15.42 2.95
N TRP A 19 -9.00 14.30 3.11
CA TRP A 19 -9.16 13.39 4.25
C TRP A 19 -7.90 13.26 5.12
N GLY A 20 -6.82 13.96 4.76
CA GLY A 20 -5.55 13.94 5.51
C GLY A 20 -4.64 12.78 5.10
N ASN A 21 -3.64 12.50 5.93
CA ASN A 21 -2.73 11.36 5.72
C ASN A 21 -3.36 10.09 6.30
N ALA A 22 -3.47 9.04 5.48
CA ALA A 22 -3.87 7.71 5.94
C ALA A 22 -2.69 6.73 5.86
N VAL A 23 -2.68 5.72 6.71
CA VAL A 23 -1.66 4.66 6.68
C VAL A 23 -2.36 3.31 6.60
N VAL A 24 -2.00 2.53 5.57
CA VAL A 24 -2.44 1.15 5.39
C VAL A 24 -1.25 0.23 5.65
N SER A 25 -1.39 -0.71 6.58
CA SER A 25 -0.34 -1.67 6.91
C SER A 25 -0.81 -3.10 6.71
N GLY A 26 0.03 -3.92 6.09
CA GLY A 26 -0.23 -5.33 5.91
C GLY A 26 0.67 -5.97 4.86
N LYS A 27 0.33 -7.20 4.47
CA LYS A 27 1.09 -7.97 3.48
C LYS A 27 0.66 -7.62 2.07
N VAL A 28 1.59 -7.28 1.20
CA VAL A 28 1.30 -7.07 -0.23
C VAL A 28 1.10 -8.41 -0.90
N LEU A 29 -0.09 -8.63 -1.44
CA LEU A 29 -0.43 -9.84 -2.18
C LEU A 29 -0.10 -9.70 -3.66
N ASP A 30 -0.36 -8.52 -4.22
CA ASP A 30 -0.14 -8.27 -5.64
C ASP A 30 0.06 -6.79 -5.92
N VAL A 31 0.71 -6.51 -7.06
CA VAL A 31 1.05 -5.16 -7.50
C VAL A 31 0.77 -5.07 -8.99
N SER A 32 0.06 -4.02 -9.38
CA SER A 32 -0.14 -3.57 -10.76
C SER A 32 0.46 -2.17 -10.93
N ASP A 33 0.43 -1.65 -12.15
CA ASP A 33 0.89 -0.29 -12.45
C ASP A 33 -0.03 0.77 -11.83
N GLU A 34 -1.31 0.44 -11.61
CA GLU A 34 -2.32 1.39 -11.11
C GLU A 34 -2.68 1.17 -9.64
N TRP A 35 -2.43 -0.03 -9.09
CA TRP A 35 -2.88 -0.38 -7.74
C TRP A 35 -1.95 -1.36 -7.01
N VAL A 36 -2.07 -1.36 -5.68
CA VAL A 36 -1.42 -2.32 -4.77
C VAL A 36 -2.50 -3.02 -3.94
N LYS A 37 -2.49 -4.36 -3.94
CA LYS A 37 -3.42 -5.16 -3.14
C LYS A 37 -2.76 -5.59 -1.84
N VAL A 38 -3.33 -5.17 -0.72
CA VAL A 38 -2.80 -5.40 0.62
C VAL A 38 -3.78 -6.24 1.44
N GLN A 39 -3.27 -7.30 2.06
CA GLN A 39 -3.99 -8.04 3.08
C GLN A 39 -3.75 -7.42 4.44
N CYS A 40 -4.76 -6.73 4.95
CA CYS A 40 -4.80 -6.20 6.31
C CYS A 40 -5.30 -7.28 7.28
N LYS A 41 -5.21 -7.03 8.59
CA LYS A 41 -5.56 -8.03 9.63
C LYS A 41 -6.99 -8.59 9.53
N LYS A 42 -7.95 -7.79 9.05
CA LYS A 42 -9.37 -8.16 8.97
C LYS A 42 -10.03 -7.81 7.62
N SER A 43 -9.27 -7.28 6.68
CA SER A 43 -9.78 -6.73 5.41
C SER A 43 -8.75 -6.92 4.31
N MET A 44 -9.21 -6.82 3.06
CA MET A 44 -8.33 -6.59 1.93
C MET A 44 -8.55 -5.17 1.43
N GLU A 45 -7.46 -4.48 1.14
CA GLU A 45 -7.50 -3.13 0.62
C GLU A 45 -6.83 -3.07 -0.76
N LEU A 46 -7.44 -2.30 -1.65
CA LEU A 46 -6.90 -1.98 -2.97
C LEU A 46 -6.53 -0.51 -2.97
N ILE A 47 -5.23 -0.23 -3.08
CA ILE A 47 -4.68 1.13 -2.95
C ILE A 47 -4.29 1.61 -4.34
N ALA A 48 -4.84 2.75 -4.78
CA ALA A 48 -4.42 3.39 -6.00
C ALA A 48 -2.99 3.93 -5.86
N VAL A 49 -2.11 3.62 -6.83
CA VAL A 49 -0.70 4.07 -6.83
C VAL A 49 -0.60 5.60 -6.81
N SER A 50 -1.55 6.29 -7.46
CA SER A 50 -1.64 7.75 -7.47
C SER A 50 -1.87 8.39 -6.09
N ALA A 51 -2.41 7.64 -5.12
CA ALA A 51 -2.62 8.11 -3.76
C ALA A 51 -1.42 7.79 -2.83
N ILE A 52 -0.44 7.01 -3.30
CA ILE A 52 0.70 6.59 -2.48
C ILE A 52 1.74 7.70 -2.41
N LYS A 53 1.95 8.20 -1.19
CA LYS A 53 3.02 9.16 -0.90
C LYS A 53 4.35 8.49 -0.57
N LYS A 54 4.30 7.39 0.19
CA LYS A 54 5.49 6.68 0.66
C LYS A 54 5.15 5.22 0.95
N VAL A 55 6.07 4.32 0.65
CA VAL A 55 6.03 2.92 1.08
C VAL A 55 7.22 2.64 1.98
N SER A 56 6.99 2.01 3.13
CA SER A 56 8.02 1.54 4.05
C SER A 56 7.88 0.04 4.23
N TYR A 57 8.98 -0.70 4.11
CA TYR A 57 9.01 -2.15 4.30
C TYR A 57 10.33 -2.56 4.95
N LYS A 58 10.33 -3.68 5.69
CA LYS A 58 11.58 -4.26 6.20
C LYS A 58 12.29 -4.99 5.06
N LEU A 59 13.58 -4.72 4.91
CA LEU A 59 14.48 -5.40 3.97
C LEU A 59 14.75 -6.83 4.43
#